data_AF-A0A1I0GEA4-F1
#
_entry.id   AF-A0A1I0GEA4-F1
#
_cell.length_a   1.000
_cell.length_b   1.000
_cell.length_c   1.000
_cell.angle_alpha   90.00
_cell.angle_beta   90.00
_cell.angle_gamma   90.00
#
_symmetry.space_group_name_H-M   'P 1'
#
loop_
_entity.id
_entity.type
_entity.pdbx_description
1 polymer ?
#
loop_
_entity_poly.entity_id
_entity_poly.type
_entity_poly.pdbx_seq_one_letter_code
_entity_poly.pdbx_strand_id
1 'polypeptide(L)'
;MGKKETEKLLFILMDFISDLSNEQYQNLLSGKAVVRYEQLEPNQRTALLVEKFRSDIRLLKLEDIKKQFKKEELLLISEHYNVSNKSRDTKQDIINKLVHSFGENIKSTANNDHMHQKLAEEIHKFDSVEKGKDYLANHPKLRTKKDIIALAKSMDVYVSQTYTKQKLLNRIAESIIGAKLRGQIIRSEK
;
A
#
# COMPACT_ATOMS: atom_id res chain seq x y z
N MET A 1 -24.24 -19.87 -31.18
CA MET A 1 -22.83 -19.62 -30.82
C MET A 1 -21.94 -20.40 -31.77
N GLY A 2 -21.07 -19.72 -32.50
CA GLY A 2 -20.05 -20.36 -33.33
C GLY A 2 -18.87 -20.84 -32.48
N LYS A 3 -18.10 -21.81 -32.99
CA LYS A 3 -16.90 -22.36 -32.33
C LYS A 3 -15.95 -21.29 -31.76
N LYS A 4 -15.70 -20.23 -32.54
CA LYS A 4 -14.84 -19.10 -32.16
C LYS A 4 -15.41 -18.26 -31.01
N GLU A 5 -16.73 -18.17 -30.88
CA GLU A 5 -17.38 -17.42 -29.79
C GLU A 5 -17.32 -18.21 -28.50
N THR A 6 -17.52 -19.53 -28.58
CA THR A 6 -17.37 -20.43 -27.42
C THR A 6 -15.94 -20.45 -26.91
N GLU A 7 -14.94 -20.48 -27.80
CA GLU A 7 -13.52 -20.38 -27.42
C GLU A 7 -13.21 -19.07 -26.68
N LYS A 8 -13.73 -17.94 -27.17
CA LYS A 8 -13.55 -16.64 -26.51
C LYS A 8 -14.21 -16.60 -25.13
N LEU A 9 -15.43 -17.13 -25.01
CA LEU A 9 -16.13 -17.22 -23.73
C LEU A 9 -15.32 -18.06 -22.72
N LEU A 10 -14.82 -19.22 -23.17
CA LEU A 10 -14.01 -20.10 -22.33
C LEU A 10 -12.74 -19.39 -21.86
N PHE A 11 -12.09 -18.65 -22.76
CA PHE A 11 -10.89 -17.88 -22.42
C PHE A 11 -11.18 -16.82 -21.35
N ILE A 12 -12.27 -16.06 -21.50
CA ILE A 12 -12.68 -15.04 -20.51
C ILE A 12 -12.98 -15.68 -19.15
N LEU A 13 -13.67 -16.82 -19.14
CA LEU A 13 -13.98 -17.54 -17.89
C LEU A 13 -12.73 -18.07 -17.21
N MET A 14 -11.78 -18.60 -17.98
CA MET A 14 -10.52 -19.11 -17.43
C MET A 14 -9.67 -17.97 -16.84
N ASP A 15 -9.56 -16.86 -17.56
CA ASP A 15 -8.84 -15.66 -17.11
C ASP A 15 -9.46 -15.09 -15.82
N PHE A 16 -10.80 -15.01 -15.79
CA PHE A 16 -11.55 -14.62 -14.60
C PHE A 16 -11.28 -15.54 -13.41
N ILE A 17 -11.37 -16.87 -13.59
CA ILE A 17 -11.15 -17.84 -12.51
C ILE A 17 -9.70 -17.78 -12.00
N SER A 18 -8.73 -17.59 -12.90
CA SER A 18 -7.31 -17.54 -12.51
C SER A 18 -6.93 -16.31 -11.69
N ASP A 19 -7.67 -15.21 -11.84
CA ASP A 19 -7.45 -13.97 -11.10
C ASP A 19 -8.16 -13.98 -9.72
N LEU A 20 -8.96 -15.00 -9.39
CA LEU A 20 -9.60 -15.11 -8.07
C LEU A 20 -8.63 -15.63 -7.01
N SER A 21 -8.68 -15.04 -5.81
CA SER A 21 -8.06 -15.65 -4.63
C SER A 21 -8.74 -16.97 -4.26
N ASN A 22 -8.03 -17.83 -3.52
CA ASN A 22 -8.59 -19.10 -3.03
C ASN A 22 -9.91 -18.89 -2.26
N GLU A 23 -10.00 -17.85 -1.43
CA GLU A 23 -11.22 -17.53 -0.68
C GLU A 23 -12.37 -17.14 -1.61
N GLN A 24 -12.12 -16.25 -2.58
CA GLN A 24 -13.13 -15.84 -3.56
C GLN A 24 -13.60 -17.01 -4.43
N TYR A 25 -12.68 -17.88 -4.86
CA TYR A 25 -13.00 -19.08 -5.61
C TYR A 25 -13.89 -20.04 -4.81
N GLN A 26 -13.56 -20.29 -3.54
CA GLN A 26 -14.38 -21.13 -2.66
C GLN A 26 -15.75 -20.52 -2.36
N ASN A 27 -15.83 -19.19 -2.21
CA ASN A 27 -17.09 -18.49 -2.07
C ASN A 27 -17.94 -18.56 -3.36
N LEU A 28 -17.31 -18.58 -4.53
CA LEU A 28 -17.97 -18.80 -5.82
C LEU A 28 -18.54 -20.22 -5.92
N LEU A 29 -17.75 -21.24 -5.57
CA LEU A 29 -18.17 -22.66 -5.59
C LEU A 29 -19.30 -22.95 -4.61
N SER A 30 -19.26 -22.32 -3.42
CA SER A 30 -20.27 -22.52 -2.38
C SER A 30 -21.55 -21.69 -2.57
N GLY A 31 -21.65 -20.93 -3.68
CA GLY A 31 -22.81 -20.07 -3.97
C GLY A 31 -22.95 -18.87 -3.03
N LYS A 32 -21.90 -18.51 -2.30
CA LYS A 32 -21.86 -17.37 -1.37
C LYS A 32 -21.36 -16.07 -2.00
N ALA A 33 -20.95 -16.11 -3.26
CA ALA A 33 -20.48 -14.96 -4.01
C ALA A 33 -21.39 -14.65 -5.21
N VAL A 34 -21.44 -13.38 -5.60
CA VAL A 34 -22.18 -12.89 -6.77
C VAL A 34 -21.20 -12.22 -7.72
N VAL A 35 -21.20 -12.63 -8.99
CA VAL A 35 -20.45 -11.95 -10.04
C VAL A 35 -21.24 -10.72 -10.47
N ARG A 36 -20.61 -9.54 -10.40
CA ARG A 36 -21.20 -8.28 -10.87
C ARG A 36 -20.32 -7.68 -11.95
N TYR A 37 -20.96 -7.17 -12.99
CA TYR A 37 -20.30 -6.29 -13.94
C TYR A 37 -20.28 -4.88 -13.35
N GLU A 38 -19.09 -4.31 -13.22
CA GLU A 38 -18.91 -2.90 -12.88
C GLU A 38 -18.15 -2.21 -14.02
N GLN A 39 -18.74 -1.14 -14.54
CA GLN A 39 -18.07 -0.30 -15.52
C GLN A 39 -17.02 0.54 -14.78
N LEU A 40 -15.75 0.16 -14.94
CA LEU A 40 -14.64 0.88 -14.32
C LEU A 40 -14.44 2.23 -15.02
N GLU A 41 -14.50 3.30 -14.23
CA GLU A 41 -14.07 4.61 -14.69
C GLU A 41 -12.57 4.58 -15.07
N PRO A 42 -12.10 5.36 -16.06
CA PRO A 42 -10.71 5.33 -16.53
C PRO A 42 -9.67 5.45 -15.39
N ASN A 43 -9.99 6.25 -14.37
CA ASN A 43 -9.14 6.46 -13.20
C ASN A 43 -9.06 5.23 -12.28
N GLN A 44 -10.11 4.42 -12.20
CA GLN A 44 -10.13 3.20 -11.39
C GLN A 44 -9.37 2.05 -12.08
N ARG A 45 -9.47 1.96 -13.40
CA ARG A 45 -8.70 0.99 -14.19
C ARG A 45 -7.20 1.19 -14.02
N THR A 46 -6.74 2.45 -14.06
CA THR A 46 -5.34 2.79 -13.79
C THR A 46 -4.94 2.43 -12.36
N ALA A 47 -5.80 2.68 -11.37
CA ALA A 47 -5.53 2.32 -9.97
C ALA A 47 -5.34 0.80 -9.76
N LEU A 48 -6.19 -0.02 -10.37
CA LEU A 48 -6.10 -1.48 -10.30
C LEU A 48 -4.85 -2.02 -11.01
N LEU A 49 -4.52 -1.48 -12.19
CA LEU A 49 -3.30 -1.83 -12.91
C LEU A 49 -2.04 -1.47 -12.11
N VAL A 50 -2.05 -0.31 -11.45
CA VAL A 50 -0.97 0.14 -10.57
C VAL A 50 -0.82 -0.76 -9.35
N GLU A 51 -1.92 -1.18 -8.71
CA GLU A 51 -1.87 -2.13 -7.59
C GLU A 51 -1.32 -3.50 -8.01
N LYS A 52 -1.81 -4.06 -9.13
CA LYS A 52 -1.33 -5.34 -9.69
C LYS A 52 0.17 -5.27 -10.02
N PHE A 53 0.59 -4.18 -10.68
CA PHE A 53 2.00 -3.96 -10.99
C PHE A 53 2.88 -3.84 -9.74
N ARG A 54 2.37 -3.17 -8.69
CA ARG A 54 3.05 -3.01 -7.40
C ARG A 54 3.20 -4.35 -6.66
N SER A 55 2.19 -5.23 -6.68
CA SER A 55 2.31 -6.57 -6.09
C SER A 55 3.33 -7.43 -6.82
N ASP A 56 3.34 -7.37 -8.16
CA ASP A 56 4.22 -8.21 -8.98
C ASP A 56 5.70 -7.78 -8.86
N ILE A 57 5.96 -6.46 -8.74
CA ILE A 57 7.31 -5.95 -8.45
C ILE A 57 7.80 -6.40 -7.08
N ARG A 58 6.93 -6.38 -6.05
CA ARG A 58 7.30 -6.80 -4.69
C ARG A 58 7.69 -8.27 -4.62
N LEU A 59 7.06 -9.11 -5.44
CA LEU A 59 7.39 -10.52 -5.56
C LEU A 59 8.59 -10.78 -6.49
N LEU A 60 9.22 -9.73 -7.03
CA LEU A 60 10.39 -9.76 -7.94
C LEU A 60 10.21 -10.64 -9.18
N LYS A 61 8.97 -10.85 -9.62
CA LYS A 61 8.65 -11.67 -10.79
C LYS A 61 8.75 -10.84 -12.08
N LEU A 62 9.93 -10.30 -12.37
CA LEU A 62 10.20 -9.45 -13.55
C LEU A 62 9.81 -10.12 -14.88
N GLU A 63 9.98 -11.44 -14.95
CA GLU A 63 9.64 -12.26 -16.11
C GLU A 63 8.12 -12.39 -16.30
N ASP A 64 7.36 -12.39 -15.20
CA ASP A 64 5.90 -12.45 -15.22
C ASP A 64 5.30 -11.08 -15.57
N ILE A 65 5.88 -9.98 -15.07
CA ILE A 65 5.51 -8.61 -15.45
C ILE A 65 5.65 -8.41 -16.97
N LYS A 66 6.74 -8.93 -17.55
CA LYS A 66 6.97 -8.85 -18.99
C LYS A 66 5.94 -9.65 -19.79
N LYS A 67 5.35 -10.72 -19.23
CA LYS A 67 4.33 -11.52 -19.90
C LYS A 67 2.92 -10.94 -19.71
N GLN A 68 2.61 -10.45 -18.52
CA GLN A 68 1.26 -10.08 -18.12
C GLN A 68 0.82 -8.69 -18.60
N PHE A 69 1.71 -7.69 -18.56
CA PHE A 69 1.31 -6.31 -18.89
C PHE A 69 1.53 -5.98 -20.36
N LYS A 70 0.63 -5.24 -21.00
CA LYS A 70 0.82 -4.68 -22.34
C LYS A 70 1.65 -3.40 -22.29
N LYS A 71 2.25 -3.00 -23.43
CA LYS A 71 3.02 -1.75 -23.52
C LYS A 71 2.20 -0.53 -23.13
N GLU A 72 0.94 -0.48 -23.56
CA GLU A 72 0.00 0.60 -23.24
C GLU A 72 -0.31 0.70 -21.73
N GLU A 73 -0.47 -0.45 -21.07
CA GLU A 73 -0.71 -0.50 -19.62
C GLU A 73 0.51 -0.03 -18.83
N LEU A 74 1.71 -0.41 -19.27
CA LEU A 74 2.96 0.07 -18.69
C LEU A 74 3.14 1.59 -18.87
N LEU A 75 2.67 2.15 -19.98
CA LEU A 75 2.68 3.60 -20.20
C LEU A 75 1.71 4.30 -19.25
N LEU A 76 0.50 3.77 -19.04
CA LEU A 76 -0.45 4.31 -18.06
C LEU A 76 0.11 4.26 -16.63
N ILE A 77 0.75 3.16 -16.26
CA ILE A 77 1.44 3.01 -14.98
C ILE A 77 2.58 4.03 -14.87
N SER A 78 3.36 4.23 -15.94
CA SER A 78 4.45 5.20 -15.95
C SER A 78 3.98 6.64 -15.80
N GLU A 79 2.86 6.99 -16.41
CA GLU A 79 2.24 8.31 -16.30
C GLU A 79 1.77 8.53 -14.86
N HIS A 80 1.16 7.52 -14.24
CA HIS A 80 0.78 7.57 -12.83
C HIS A 80 1.97 7.82 -11.89
N TYR A 81 3.14 7.23 -12.20
CA TYR A 81 4.37 7.39 -11.41
C TYR A 81 5.26 8.55 -11.90
N ASN A 82 4.81 9.38 -12.84
CA ASN A 82 5.60 10.46 -13.47
C ASN A 82 6.96 9.98 -14.04
N VAL A 83 7.01 8.76 -14.56
CA VAL A 83 8.21 8.20 -15.20
C VAL A 83 8.23 8.60 -16.67
N SER A 84 9.27 9.34 -17.07
CA SER A 84 9.41 9.82 -18.44
C SER A 84 9.77 8.68 -19.41
N ASN A 85 8.88 8.48 -20.39
CA ASN A 85 9.08 7.52 -21.48
C ASN A 85 9.22 8.22 -22.83
N LYS A 86 10.11 7.70 -23.67
CA LYS A 86 10.32 8.12 -25.06
C LYS A 86 9.52 7.21 -25.99
N SER A 87 9.09 7.71 -27.15
CA SER A 87 8.30 6.89 -28.10
C SER A 87 9.02 5.63 -28.59
N ARG A 88 10.36 5.67 -28.60
CA ARG A 88 11.24 4.55 -28.99
C ARG A 88 11.48 3.53 -27.88
N ASP A 89 11.02 3.79 -26.65
CA ASP A 89 11.26 2.87 -25.54
C ASP A 89 10.56 1.53 -25.80
N THR A 90 11.31 0.45 -25.61
CA THR A 90 10.77 -0.90 -25.69
C THR A 90 10.02 -1.23 -24.40
N LYS A 91 9.21 -2.30 -24.44
CA LYS A 91 8.52 -2.81 -23.26
C LYS A 91 9.49 -3.08 -22.09
N GLN A 92 10.69 -3.57 -22.39
CA GLN A 92 11.72 -3.84 -21.40
C GLN A 92 12.27 -2.54 -20.78
N ASP A 93 12.48 -1.51 -21.60
CA ASP A 93 13.00 -0.23 -21.13
C ASP A 93 12.02 0.45 -20.18
N ILE A 94 10.72 0.39 -20.50
CA ILE A 94 9.65 0.93 -19.64
C ILE A 94 9.60 0.17 -18.32
N ILE A 95 9.66 -1.17 -18.34
CA ILE A 95 9.70 -1.99 -17.12
C ILE A 95 10.94 -1.65 -16.29
N ASN A 96 12.12 -1.54 -16.89
CA ASN A 96 13.35 -1.23 -16.18
C ASN A 96 13.29 0.16 -15.53
N LYS A 97 12.74 1.16 -16.22
CA LYS A 97 12.53 2.51 -15.66
C LYS A 97 11.53 2.51 -14.51
N LEU A 98 10.42 1.80 -14.68
CA LEU A 98 9.42 1.62 -13.63
C LEU A 98 10.02 0.91 -12.42
N VAL A 99 10.70 -0.22 -12.62
CA VAL A 99 11.37 -0.98 -11.56
C VAL A 99 12.45 -0.15 -10.87
N HIS A 100 13.19 0.69 -11.60
CA HIS A 100 14.16 1.61 -11.01
C HIS A 100 13.48 2.69 -10.15
N SER A 101 12.40 3.32 -10.66
CA SER A 101 11.60 4.28 -9.89
C SER A 101 10.92 3.66 -8.66
N PHE A 102 10.56 2.38 -8.76
CA PHE A 102 10.09 1.58 -7.64
C PHE A 102 11.24 1.22 -6.70
N GLY A 103 12.43 0.90 -7.19
CA GLY A 103 13.60 0.57 -6.38
C GLY A 103 14.11 1.75 -5.55
N GLU A 104 14.05 2.96 -6.09
CA GLU A 104 14.30 4.19 -5.32
C GLU A 104 13.22 4.44 -4.26
N ASN A 105 11.95 4.14 -4.58
CA ASN A 105 10.85 4.20 -3.60
C ASN A 105 10.88 3.06 -2.57
N ILE A 106 11.34 1.85 -2.90
CA ILE A 106 11.42 0.70 -1.99
C ILE A 106 12.59 0.88 -1.03
N LYS A 107 13.73 1.42 -1.48
CA LYS A 107 14.84 1.79 -0.60
C LYS A 107 14.47 2.95 0.34
N SER A 108 13.62 3.88 -0.09
CA SER A 108 13.14 4.97 0.78
C SER A 108 12.04 4.51 1.74
N THR A 109 11.11 3.64 1.32
CA THR A 109 10.05 3.11 2.20
C THR A 109 10.55 2.05 3.17
N ALA A 110 11.46 1.14 2.80
CA ALA A 110 12.00 0.15 3.73
C ALA A 110 12.84 0.79 4.86
N ASN A 111 13.60 1.84 4.53
CA ASN A 111 14.32 2.62 5.54
C ASN A 111 13.37 3.47 6.40
N ASN A 112 12.32 4.04 5.82
CA ASN A 112 11.34 4.82 6.58
C ASN A 112 10.47 3.93 7.47
N ASP A 113 10.03 2.76 7.02
CA ASP A 113 9.24 1.82 7.80
C ASP A 113 10.07 1.26 8.97
N HIS A 114 11.33 0.88 8.75
CA HIS A 114 12.24 0.47 9.83
C HIS A 114 12.54 1.61 10.80
N MET A 115 12.63 2.84 10.30
CA MET A 115 12.82 4.03 11.13
C MET A 115 11.57 4.35 11.95
N HIS A 116 10.37 4.26 11.38
CA HIS A 116 9.11 4.47 12.09
C HIS A 116 8.88 3.37 13.13
N GLN A 117 9.28 2.12 12.86
CA GLN A 117 9.29 1.05 13.85
C GLN A 117 10.27 1.33 15.01
N LYS A 118 11.50 1.79 14.73
CA LYS A 118 12.45 2.18 15.78
C LYS A 118 11.91 3.34 16.63
N LEU A 119 11.30 4.34 16.00
CA LEU A 119 10.62 5.41 16.75
C LEU A 119 9.47 4.88 17.59
N ALA A 120 8.68 3.94 17.08
CA ALA A 120 7.59 3.32 17.83
C ALA A 120 8.10 2.62 19.10
N GLU A 121 9.20 1.87 18.99
CA GLU A 121 9.86 1.23 20.13
C GLU A 121 10.40 2.23 21.14
N GLU A 122 10.98 3.35 20.68
CA GLU A 122 11.44 4.43 21.56
C GLU A 122 10.27 5.14 22.26
N ILE A 123 9.16 5.35 21.57
CA ILE A 123 7.96 5.98 22.14
C ILE A 123 7.36 5.12 23.28
N HIS A 124 7.43 3.80 23.17
CA HIS A 124 6.99 2.89 24.24
C HIS A 124 7.81 2.98 25.53
N LYS A 125 9.04 3.50 25.47
CA LYS A 125 9.91 3.64 26.65
C LYS A 125 9.56 4.84 27.52
N PHE A 126 8.72 5.76 27.05
CA PHE A 126 8.30 6.89 27.87
C PHE A 126 7.24 6.48 28.91
N ASP A 127 7.37 7.08 30.09
CA ASP A 127 6.48 6.87 31.24
C ASP A 127 5.56 8.07 31.49
N SER A 128 5.64 9.10 30.64
CA SER A 128 4.72 10.25 30.64
C SER A 128 4.33 10.62 29.22
N VAL A 129 3.05 10.91 29.04
CA VAL A 129 2.48 11.37 27.76
C VAL A 129 3.11 12.71 27.35
N GLU A 130 3.44 13.58 28.30
CA GLU A 130 4.05 14.90 28.05
C GLU A 130 5.47 14.74 27.51
N LYS A 131 6.29 13.89 28.14
CA LYS A 131 7.64 13.57 27.65
C LYS A 131 7.63 12.96 26.25
N GLY A 132 6.64 12.11 25.96
CA GLY A 132 6.45 11.55 24.62
C GLY A 132 6.04 12.60 23.58
N LYS A 133 5.17 13.55 23.95
CA LYS A 133 4.78 14.69 23.09
C LYS A 133 5.99 15.55 22.76
N ASP A 134 6.81 15.87 23.75
CA ASP A 134 8.02 16.70 23.55
C ASP A 134 9.07 16.00 22.70
N TYR A 135 9.28 14.69 22.90
CA TYR A 135 10.17 13.90 22.06
C TYR A 135 9.69 13.89 20.60
N LEU A 136 8.41 13.61 20.37
CA LEU A 136 7.80 13.58 19.04
C LEU A 136 7.84 14.95 18.33
N ALA A 137 7.66 16.04 19.08
CA ALA A 137 7.67 17.40 18.53
C ALA A 137 9.08 17.85 18.11
N ASN A 138 10.11 17.44 18.86
CA ASN A 138 11.50 17.84 18.62
C ASN A 138 12.29 16.84 17.75
N HIS A 139 11.71 15.70 17.40
CA HIS A 139 12.43 14.68 16.64
C HIS A 139 12.80 15.18 15.23
N PRO A 140 14.08 15.16 14.83
CA PRO A 140 14.57 15.79 13.61
C PRO A 140 13.99 15.20 12.33
N LYS A 141 13.44 13.99 12.41
CA LYS A 141 12.84 13.27 11.28
C LYS A 141 11.30 13.32 11.23
N LEU A 142 10.63 13.98 12.18
CA LEU A 142 9.17 14.20 12.18
C LEU A 142 8.82 15.65 11.81
N ARG A 143 9.52 16.18 10.80
CA ARG A 143 9.37 17.57 10.38
C ARG A 143 8.07 17.79 9.60
N THR A 144 7.69 16.86 8.73
CA THR A 144 6.52 17.03 7.88
C THR A 144 5.29 16.33 8.43
N LYS A 145 4.11 16.83 8.04
CA LYS A 145 2.82 16.20 8.37
C LYS A 145 2.70 14.79 7.77
N LYS A 146 3.33 14.54 6.61
CA LYS A 146 3.33 13.24 5.94
C LYS A 146 4.08 12.19 6.78
N ASP A 147 5.24 12.55 7.32
CA ASP A 147 6.06 11.64 8.16
C ASP A 147 5.32 11.23 9.43
N ILE A 148 4.58 12.17 10.03
CA ILE A 148 3.80 11.92 11.25
C ILE A 148 2.60 11.01 10.97
N ILE A 149 1.94 11.19 9.82
CA ILE A 149 0.86 10.29 9.39
C ILE A 149 1.41 8.90 9.07
N ALA A 150 2.59 8.80 8.46
CA ALA A 150 3.26 7.52 8.20
C ALA A 150 3.61 6.80 9.50
N LEU A 151 4.17 7.50 10.49
CA LEU A 151 4.41 6.97 11.84
C LEU A 151 3.11 6.51 12.52
N ALA A 152 2.03 7.29 12.43
CA ALA A 152 0.75 6.89 13.00
C ALA A 152 0.24 5.57 12.38
N LYS A 153 0.38 5.41 11.06
CA LYS A 153 0.02 4.18 10.36
C LYS A 153 0.89 2.99 10.78
N SER A 154 2.20 3.17 10.96
CA SER A 154 3.07 2.07 11.40
C SER A 154 2.78 1.61 12.83
N MET A 155 2.17 2.47 13.64
CA MET A 155 1.77 2.19 15.02
C MET A 155 0.29 1.81 15.16
N ASP A 156 -0.41 1.60 14.04
CA ASP A 156 -1.85 1.32 13.98
C ASP A 156 -2.73 2.35 14.70
N VAL A 157 -2.30 3.62 14.72
CA VAL A 157 -3.05 4.75 15.28
C VAL A 157 -3.84 5.43 14.18
N TYR A 158 -5.17 5.37 14.28
CA TYR A 158 -6.03 6.10 13.37
C TYR A 158 -5.88 7.62 13.55
N VAL A 159 -5.52 8.31 12.46
CA VAL A 159 -5.38 9.76 12.41
C VAL A 159 -6.04 10.34 11.17
N SER A 160 -6.75 11.46 11.32
CA SER A 160 -7.34 12.17 10.19
C SER A 160 -6.31 13.04 9.47
N GLN A 161 -6.36 13.04 8.15
CA GLN A 161 -5.56 13.95 7.33
C GLN A 161 -5.92 15.42 7.54
N THR A 162 -7.11 15.73 8.07
CA THR A 162 -7.53 17.11 8.38
C THR A 162 -6.90 17.68 9.65
N TYR A 163 -6.28 16.84 10.48
CA TYR A 163 -5.70 17.28 11.75
C TYR A 163 -4.44 18.15 11.57
N THR A 164 -4.23 19.08 12.50
CA THR A 164 -3.00 19.89 12.56
C THR A 164 -1.83 19.02 13.03
N LYS A 165 -0.60 19.46 12.75
CA LYS A 165 0.62 18.74 13.14
C LYS A 165 0.64 18.40 14.64
N GLN A 166 0.33 19.38 15.49
CA GLN A 166 0.26 19.18 16.94
C GLN A 166 -0.83 18.17 17.35
N LYS A 167 -2.02 18.24 16.73
CA LYS A 167 -3.12 17.32 17.02
C LYS A 167 -2.78 15.87 16.63
N LEU A 168 -2.02 15.68 15.55
CA LEU A 168 -1.52 14.36 15.16
C LEU A 168 -0.53 13.80 16.19
N LEU A 169 0.46 14.58 16.61
CA LEU A 169 1.46 14.17 17.60
C LEU A 169 0.79 13.84 18.95
N ASN A 170 -0.15 14.68 19.38
CA ASN A 170 -0.90 14.44 20.61
C ASN A 170 -1.68 13.12 20.55
N ARG A 171 -2.33 12.86 19.41
CA ARG A 171 -3.11 11.62 19.24
C ARG A 171 -2.23 10.38 19.28
N ILE A 172 -1.05 10.42 18.65
CA ILE A 172 -0.08 9.32 18.68
C ILE A 172 0.40 9.07 20.12
N ALA A 173 0.82 10.12 20.83
CA ALA A 173 1.29 10.00 22.22
C ALA A 173 0.21 9.46 23.17
N GLU A 174 -1.03 9.97 23.06
CA GLU A 174 -2.16 9.53 23.89
C GLU A 174 -2.59 8.10 23.59
N SER A 175 -2.60 7.72 22.30
CA SER A 175 -3.00 6.37 21.90
C SER A 175 -2.00 5.32 22.35
N ILE A 176 -0.71 5.67 22.40
CA ILE A 176 0.37 4.72 22.66
C ILE A 176 0.78 4.73 24.13
N ILE A 177 1.28 5.87 24.62
CA ILE A 177 1.75 6.01 25.99
C ILE A 177 0.56 6.02 26.95
N GLY A 178 -0.53 6.71 26.58
CA GLY A 178 -1.75 6.73 27.38
C GLY A 178 -2.44 5.36 27.48
N ALA A 179 -2.38 4.52 26.44
CA ALA A 179 -2.87 3.13 26.54
C ALA A 179 -1.97 2.27 27.45
N LYS A 180 -0.64 2.39 27.33
CA LYS A 180 0.33 1.70 28.21
C LYS A 180 0.08 2.04 29.68
N LEU A 181 0.02 3.32 30.03
CA LEU A 181 -0.17 3.79 31.40
C LEU A 181 -1.51 3.31 31.98
N ARG A 182 -2.61 3.43 31.23
CA ARG A 182 -3.92 2.91 31.65
C ARG A 182 -3.89 1.39 31.88
N GLY A 183 -3.24 0.65 30.99
CA GLY A 183 -3.07 -0.79 31.14
C GLY A 183 -2.15 -1.21 32.29
N GLN A 184 -1.22 -0.35 32.72
CA GLN A 184 -0.42 -0.57 33.92
C GLN A 184 -1.24 -0.34 35.19
N ILE A 185 -2.00 0.76 35.26
CA ILE A 185 -2.88 1.08 36.39
C ILE A 185 -3.87 -0.07 36.66
N ILE A 186 -4.55 -0.56 35.61
CA ILE A 186 -5.51 -1.67 35.72
C ILE A 186 -4.85 -2.96 36.22
N ARG A 187 -3.56 -3.19 35.91
CA ARG A 187 -2.82 -4.37 36.34
C ARG A 187 -2.26 -4.24 37.76
N SER A 188 -1.97 -3.03 38.22
CA SER A 188 -1.54 -2.75 39.59
C SER A 188 -2.70 -2.63 40.59
N GLU A 189 -3.94 -2.45 40.13
CA GLU A 189 -5.16 -2.49 40.96
C GLU A 189 -5.71 -3.91 41.19
N LYS A 190 -5.00 -4.95 40.72
CA LYS A 190 -5.25 -6.37 41.02
C LYS A 190 -4.19 -6.90 41.98
#